data_AF-A0A8K0KR96-F1
#
_entry.id   AF-A0A8K0KR96-F1
#
_cell.length_a   1.000
_cell.length_b   1.000
_cell.length_c   1.000
_cell.angle_alpha   90.00
_cell.angle_beta   90.00
_cell.angle_gamma   90.00
#
_symmetry.space_group_name_H-M   'P 1'
#
loop_
_entity.id
_entity.type
_entity.pdbx_description
1 polymer ?
#
loop_
_entity_poly.entity_id
_entity_poly.type
_entity_poly.pdbx_seq_one_letter_code
_entity_poly.pdbx_strand_id
1 'polypeptide(L)'
;MEKNKMDESSDETKLQHVIKVAQLLRGDLQQALDFHEKYFQEILQFPFVKTLYKVYDSELSEIANPIVDDVSWKLKPLRFSDNLDDAMQENEHMQMGTSLFELYLVLQRFAIMAQNIRTLDLGELKMQNYYTWFRKGVAHWLEIALFKALQRIEKAVAIDALEPVDSNVRYSSSAVDTLTIYYQVRTFWSQLAWPDVEGSYSFIAIIIQDICRCSVFYADKMEKKVEGMGETEDAYEKKFEVTN
;
A
#
# COMPACT_ATOMS: atom_id res chain seq x y z
N MET A 1 -39.55 -23.79 7.41
CA MET A 1 -39.31 -22.33 7.48
C MET A 1 -38.76 -22.05 8.86
N GLU A 2 -37.43 -22.01 8.98
CA GLU A 2 -36.68 -21.46 10.11
C GLU A 2 -35.22 -21.89 9.93
N LYS A 3 -34.42 -20.98 9.38
CA LYS A 3 -33.00 -20.80 9.71
C LYS A 3 -32.59 -19.46 9.11
N ASN A 4 -33.10 -18.43 9.76
CA ASN A 4 -32.52 -17.10 9.74
C ASN A 4 -31.18 -17.20 10.49
N LYS A 5 -30.14 -17.73 9.83
CA LYS A 5 -28.77 -17.63 10.33
C LYS A 5 -28.28 -16.26 9.90
N MET A 6 -28.10 -15.42 10.91
CA MET A 6 -27.51 -14.10 10.84
C MET A 6 -26.35 -14.09 9.83
N ASP A 7 -26.48 -13.20 8.85
CA ASP A 7 -25.51 -12.93 7.79
C ASP A 7 -24.13 -12.70 8.43
N GLU A 8 -23.18 -13.62 8.21
CA GLU A 8 -21.78 -13.39 8.55
C GLU A 8 -21.32 -12.22 7.68
N SER A 9 -21.31 -11.02 8.27
CA SER A 9 -20.74 -9.82 7.66
C SER A 9 -19.42 -10.16 6.98
N SER A 10 -19.32 -9.99 5.65
CA SER A 10 -18.09 -10.17 4.88
C SER A 10 -16.90 -9.49 5.58
N ASP A 11 -15.71 -10.07 5.45
CA ASP A 11 -14.49 -9.52 6.05
C ASP A 11 -14.21 -8.08 5.58
N GLU A 12 -14.60 -7.77 4.34
CA GLU A 12 -14.58 -6.40 3.82
C GLU A 12 -15.48 -5.47 4.64
N THR A 13 -16.71 -5.88 4.95
CA THR A 13 -17.63 -5.10 5.78
C THR A 13 -17.07 -4.91 7.20
N LYS A 14 -16.37 -5.91 7.74
CA LYS A 14 -15.70 -5.77 9.04
C LYS A 14 -14.57 -4.74 8.98
N LEU A 15 -13.72 -4.78 7.96
CA LEU A 15 -12.65 -3.78 7.75
C LEU A 15 -13.25 -2.37 7.65
N GLN A 16 -14.26 -2.19 6.81
CA GLN A 16 -14.95 -0.91 6.62
C GLN A 16 -15.58 -0.40 7.93
N HIS A 17 -16.15 -1.29 8.73
CA HIS A 17 -16.69 -0.94 10.05
C HIS A 17 -15.59 -0.41 10.98
N VAL A 18 -14.45 -1.10 11.10
CA VAL A 18 -13.33 -0.65 11.95
C VAL A 18 -12.74 0.66 11.47
N ILE A 19 -12.57 0.83 10.15
CA ILE A 19 -12.12 2.08 9.54
C ILE A 19 -13.03 3.23 9.99
N LYS A 20 -14.35 3.05 9.89
CA LYS A 20 -15.33 4.06 10.29
C LYS A 20 -15.26 4.35 11.79
N VAL A 21 -15.17 3.32 12.64
CA VAL A 21 -15.02 3.50 14.09
C VAL A 21 -13.75 4.29 14.41
N ALA A 22 -12.60 3.90 13.86
CA ALA A 22 -11.33 4.57 14.09
C ALA A 22 -11.37 6.05 13.63
N GLN A 23 -12.00 6.35 12.49
CA GLN A 23 -12.18 7.72 12.02
C GLN A 23 -13.09 8.54 12.95
N LEU A 24 -14.18 7.95 13.46
CA LEU A 24 -15.09 8.60 14.40
C LEU A 24 -14.40 8.87 15.74
N LEU A 25 -13.70 7.88 16.32
CA LEU A 25 -12.94 8.04 17.56
C LEU A 25 -11.88 9.12 17.43
N ARG A 26 -11.20 9.20 16.27
CA ARG A 26 -10.24 10.26 15.96
C ARG A 26 -10.90 11.63 15.94
N GLY A 27 -12.06 11.75 15.29
CA GLY A 27 -12.82 13.00 15.21
C GLY A 27 -13.31 13.47 16.58
N ASP A 28 -13.83 12.55 17.39
CA ASP A 28 -14.27 12.83 18.76
C ASP A 28 -13.10 13.26 19.65
N LEU A 29 -11.98 12.54 19.61
CA LEU A 29 -10.78 12.87 20.38
C LEU A 29 -10.21 14.25 20.00
N GLN A 30 -10.27 14.62 18.72
CA GLN A 30 -9.84 15.94 18.26
C GLN A 30 -10.76 17.04 18.83
N GLN A 31 -12.08 16.82 18.83
CA GLN A 31 -13.03 17.75 19.46
C GLN A 31 -12.80 17.85 20.98
N ALA A 32 -12.50 16.74 21.64
CA ALA A 32 -12.16 16.71 23.06
C ALA A 32 -10.92 17.54 23.38
N LEU A 33 -9.88 17.44 22.55
CA LEU A 33 -8.67 18.27 22.63
C LEU A 33 -8.98 19.76 22.45
N ASP A 34 -9.80 20.11 21.47
CA ASP A 34 -10.03 21.51 21.09
C ASP A 34 -10.99 22.23 22.05
N PHE A 35 -12.01 21.53 22.56
CA PHE A 35 -13.13 22.18 23.27
C PHE A 35 -13.32 21.74 24.71
N HIS A 36 -12.85 20.55 25.12
CA HIS A 36 -13.20 19.98 26.43
C HIS A 36 -12.03 19.99 27.41
N GLU A 37 -10.81 19.67 26.97
CA GLU A 37 -9.65 19.48 27.85
C GLU A 37 -9.44 20.64 28.83
N LYS A 38 -9.52 21.89 28.34
CA LYS A 38 -9.32 23.09 29.15
C LYS A 38 -10.31 23.18 30.33
N TYR A 39 -11.60 22.93 30.09
CA TYR A 39 -12.62 23.03 31.13
C TYR A 39 -12.46 21.92 32.17
N PHE A 40 -12.20 20.69 31.73
CA PHE A 40 -12.00 19.56 32.63
C PHE A 40 -10.73 19.72 33.47
N GLN A 41 -9.66 20.27 32.89
CA GLN A 41 -8.42 20.51 33.60
C GLN A 41 -8.53 21.67 34.59
N GLU A 42 -9.13 22.81 34.20
CA GLU A 42 -9.22 24.00 35.06
C GLU A 42 -10.25 23.85 36.20
N ILE A 43 -11.39 23.20 35.94
CA ILE A 43 -12.50 23.11 36.90
C ILE A 43 -12.41 21.84 37.74
N LEU A 44 -12.19 20.69 37.08
CA LEU A 44 -12.26 19.37 37.71
C LEU A 44 -10.89 18.79 38.05
N GLN A 45 -9.80 19.44 37.62
CA GLN A 45 -8.44 18.91 37.69
C GLN A 45 -8.33 17.48 37.12
N PHE A 46 -9.16 17.19 36.12
CA PHE A 46 -9.29 15.87 35.53
C PHE A 46 -8.63 15.83 34.16
N PRO A 47 -7.68 14.90 33.89
CA PRO A 47 -7.03 14.78 32.60
C PRO A 47 -7.95 14.02 31.63
N PHE A 48 -8.93 14.74 31.08
CA PHE A 48 -10.04 14.18 30.30
C PHE A 48 -9.57 13.48 29.04
N VAL A 49 -8.85 14.19 28.16
CA VAL A 49 -8.37 13.65 26.88
C VAL A 49 -7.41 12.47 27.10
N LYS A 50 -6.55 12.53 28.12
CA LYS A 50 -5.65 11.42 28.46
C LYS A 50 -6.45 10.17 28.81
N THR A 51 -7.48 10.32 29.63
CA THR A 51 -8.32 9.19 30.05
C THR A 51 -9.12 8.65 28.87
N LEU A 52 -9.69 9.55 28.07
CA LEU A 52 -10.45 9.22 26.86
C LEU A 52 -9.60 8.44 25.86
N TYR A 53 -8.37 8.91 25.59
CA TYR A 53 -7.44 8.22 24.71
C TYR A 53 -7.16 6.79 25.20
N LYS A 54 -6.91 6.59 26.50
CA LYS A 54 -6.63 5.25 27.05
C LYS A 54 -7.81 4.30 26.86
N VAL A 55 -9.04 4.78 27.00
CA VAL A 55 -10.24 3.99 26.72
C VAL A 55 -10.31 3.64 25.23
N TYR A 56 -10.16 4.64 24.36
CA TYR A 56 -10.20 4.43 22.90
C TYR A 56 -9.08 3.52 22.40
N ASP A 57 -7.88 3.62 22.96
CA ASP A 57 -6.75 2.73 22.66
C ASP A 57 -7.11 1.26 22.93
N SER A 58 -7.69 0.95 24.09
CA SER A 58 -8.05 -0.43 24.43
C SER A 58 -9.18 -0.95 23.55
N GLU A 59 -10.28 -0.21 23.46
CA GLU A 59 -11.47 -0.63 22.71
C GLU A 59 -11.16 -0.79 21.21
N LEU A 60 -10.46 0.17 20.61
CA LEU A 60 -10.12 0.09 19.20
C LEU A 60 -9.12 -1.03 18.92
N SER A 61 -8.18 -1.31 19.83
CA SER A 61 -7.24 -2.43 19.68
C SER A 61 -7.94 -3.78 19.75
N GLU A 62 -8.91 -3.91 20.65
CA GLU A 62 -9.68 -5.15 20.84
C GLU A 62 -10.57 -5.48 19.63
N ILE A 63 -11.07 -4.46 18.94
CA ILE A 63 -11.85 -4.63 17.71
C ILE A 63 -10.92 -4.84 16.51
N ALA A 64 -9.89 -4.00 16.34
CA ALA A 64 -9.07 -3.98 15.12
C ALA A 64 -8.15 -5.18 14.99
N ASN A 65 -7.43 -5.56 16.06
CA ASN A 65 -6.38 -6.57 15.98
C ASN A 65 -6.89 -7.95 15.50
N PRO A 66 -8.00 -8.52 16.04
CA PRO A 66 -8.52 -9.80 15.57
C PRO A 66 -8.93 -9.77 14.09
N ILE A 67 -9.50 -8.66 13.63
CA ILE A 67 -9.93 -8.50 12.23
C ILE A 67 -8.70 -8.41 11.32
N VAL A 68 -7.67 -7.65 11.71
CA VAL A 68 -6.42 -7.54 10.95
C VAL A 68 -5.72 -8.88 10.84
N ASP A 69 -5.61 -9.66 11.93
CA ASP A 69 -4.95 -10.97 11.90
C ASP A 69 -5.72 -11.98 11.04
N ASP A 70 -7.06 -12.04 11.18
CA ASP A 70 -7.93 -12.93 10.39
C ASP A 70 -7.85 -12.61 8.89
N VAL A 71 -8.01 -11.33 8.51
CA VAL A 71 -7.89 -10.90 7.11
C VAL A 71 -6.49 -11.16 6.57
N SER A 72 -5.45 -10.79 7.32
CA SER A 72 -4.06 -10.99 6.89
C SER A 72 -3.70 -12.46 6.68
N TRP A 73 -4.35 -13.38 7.40
CA TRP A 73 -4.22 -14.83 7.17
C TRP A 73 -4.98 -15.32 5.94
N LYS A 74 -6.14 -14.74 5.63
CA LYS A 74 -6.98 -15.11 4.49
C LYS A 74 -6.47 -14.56 3.16
N LEU A 75 -5.66 -13.50 3.20
CA LEU A 75 -4.97 -12.97 2.02
C LEU A 75 -4.00 -14.03 1.48
N LYS A 76 -4.43 -14.71 0.40
CA LYS A 76 -3.62 -15.72 -0.28
C LYS A 76 -2.67 -15.05 -1.28
N PRO A 77 -1.47 -15.63 -1.53
CA PRO A 77 -0.64 -15.20 -2.65
C PRO A 77 -1.43 -15.25 -3.95
N LEU A 78 -1.27 -14.22 -4.79
CA LEU A 78 -1.95 -14.15 -6.08
C LEU A 78 -1.54 -15.36 -6.94
N ARG A 79 -2.53 -16.15 -7.39
CA ARG A 79 -2.34 -17.26 -8.33
C ARG A 79 -3.16 -17.01 -9.57
N PHE A 80 -2.49 -16.72 -10.68
CA PHE A 80 -3.16 -16.51 -11.95
C PHE A 80 -3.77 -17.79 -12.47
N SER A 81 -5.03 -17.68 -12.87
CA SER A 81 -5.77 -18.66 -13.62
C SER A 81 -6.64 -17.92 -14.64
N ASP A 82 -6.74 -18.45 -15.85
CA ASP A 82 -7.57 -17.90 -16.93
C ASP A 82 -9.08 -18.14 -16.70
N ASN A 83 -9.47 -18.68 -15.54
CA ASN A 83 -10.86 -18.97 -15.21
C ASN A 83 -11.58 -17.74 -14.62
N LEU A 84 -12.84 -17.56 -15.03
CA LEU A 84 -13.70 -16.46 -14.55
C LEU A 84 -13.93 -16.47 -13.03
N ASP A 85 -14.00 -17.65 -12.41
CA ASP A 85 -14.18 -17.78 -10.96
C ASP A 85 -12.94 -17.31 -10.19
N ASP A 86 -11.74 -17.55 -10.72
CA ASP A 86 -10.48 -17.11 -10.13
C ASP A 86 -10.32 -15.58 -10.22
N ALA A 87 -10.76 -14.96 -11.33
CA ALA A 87 -10.76 -13.51 -11.50
C ALA A 87 -11.70 -12.78 -10.51
N MET A 88 -12.86 -13.37 -10.17
CA MET A 88 -13.76 -12.81 -9.16
C MET A 88 -13.14 -12.86 -7.76
N GLN A 89 -12.51 -13.98 -7.40
CA GLN A 89 -11.84 -14.15 -6.12
C GLN A 89 -10.62 -13.22 -5.98
N GLU A 90 -9.84 -13.03 -7.05
CA GLU A 90 -8.73 -12.06 -7.10
C GLU A 90 -9.19 -10.62 -6.84
N ASN A 91 -10.34 -10.23 -7.40
CA ASN A 91 -10.89 -8.90 -7.18
C ASN A 91 -11.29 -8.68 -5.72
N GLU A 92 -11.89 -9.69 -5.08
CA GLU A 92 -12.24 -9.65 -3.65
C GLU A 92 -10.99 -9.56 -2.76
N HIS A 93 -9.95 -10.37 -3.02
CA HIS A 93 -8.68 -10.29 -2.30
C HIS A 93 -7.99 -8.93 -2.48
N MET A 94 -8.05 -8.35 -3.68
CA MET A 94 -7.49 -7.03 -3.96
C MET A 94 -8.27 -5.91 -3.26
N GLN A 95 -9.60 -6.03 -3.18
CA GLN A 95 -10.44 -5.10 -2.41
C GLN A 95 -10.10 -5.18 -0.92
N MET A 96 -10.08 -6.37 -0.33
CA MET A 96 -9.70 -6.58 1.06
C MET A 96 -8.29 -6.06 1.36
N GLY A 97 -7.34 -6.28 0.45
CA GLY A 97 -5.97 -5.74 0.57
C GLY A 97 -5.93 -4.22 0.59
N THR A 98 -6.80 -3.57 -0.19
CA THR A 98 -6.94 -2.10 -0.23
C THR A 98 -7.54 -1.56 1.06
N SER A 99 -8.62 -2.18 1.55
CA SER A 99 -9.26 -1.81 2.81
C SER A 99 -8.37 -2.06 4.02
N LEU A 100 -7.58 -3.14 4.02
CA LEU A 100 -6.57 -3.39 5.04
C LEU A 100 -5.50 -2.29 5.06
N PHE A 101 -5.08 -1.81 3.89
CA PHE A 101 -4.14 -0.69 3.78
C PHE A 101 -4.77 0.64 4.26
N GLU A 102 -6.03 0.91 3.93
CA GLU A 102 -6.74 2.08 4.47
C GLU A 102 -6.82 2.03 6.00
N LEU A 103 -7.17 0.87 6.57
CA LEU A 103 -7.20 0.68 8.02
C LEU A 103 -5.83 0.97 8.64
N TYR A 104 -4.74 0.49 8.04
CA TYR A 104 -3.38 0.81 8.49
C TYR A 104 -3.14 2.33 8.59
N LEU A 105 -3.49 3.08 7.54
CA LEU A 105 -3.30 4.53 7.50
C LEU A 105 -4.19 5.27 8.52
N VAL A 106 -5.42 4.78 8.75
CA VAL A 106 -6.32 5.37 9.75
C VAL A 106 -5.80 5.13 11.17
N LEU A 107 -5.35 3.91 11.48
CA LEU A 107 -4.77 3.57 12.78
C LEU A 107 -3.47 4.35 13.03
N GLN A 108 -2.62 4.49 12.01
CA GLN A 108 -1.43 5.33 12.08
C GLN A 108 -1.76 6.77 12.48
N ARG A 109 -2.76 7.38 11.83
CA ARG A 109 -3.21 8.74 12.16
C ARG A 109 -3.77 8.85 13.57
N PHE A 110 -4.47 7.82 14.05
CA PHE A 110 -4.96 7.76 15.43
C PHE A 110 -3.79 7.67 16.43
N ALA A 111 -2.83 6.76 16.18
CA ALA A 111 -1.68 6.55 17.06
C ALA A 111 -0.79 7.80 17.21
N ILE A 112 -0.65 8.61 16.15
CA ILE A 112 0.11 9.87 16.19
C ILE A 112 -0.53 10.90 17.15
N MET A 113 -1.85 10.86 17.37
CA MET A 113 -2.50 11.80 18.30
C MET A 113 -2.01 11.66 19.74
N ALA A 114 -1.56 10.45 20.14
CA ALA A 114 -0.96 10.21 21.44
C ALA A 114 0.23 11.14 21.73
N GLN A 115 1.01 11.49 20.69
CA GLN A 115 2.19 12.36 20.81
C GLN A 115 1.82 13.79 21.19
N ASN A 116 0.58 14.22 20.91
CA ASN A 116 0.09 15.55 21.23
C ASN A 116 -0.49 15.63 22.66
N ILE A 117 -0.70 14.49 23.32
CA ILE A 117 -1.30 14.43 24.66
C ILE A 117 -0.17 14.39 25.70
N ARG A 118 0.01 15.50 26.41
CA ARG A 118 1.03 15.62 27.46
C ARG A 118 0.80 14.57 28.57
N THR A 119 1.89 14.02 29.11
CA THR A 119 1.90 13.05 30.22
C THR A 119 1.38 11.64 29.90
N LEU A 120 1.05 11.35 28.65
CA LEU A 120 0.67 10.01 28.24
C LEU A 120 1.91 9.11 28.17
N ASP A 121 1.88 7.98 28.86
CA ASP A 121 2.93 6.97 28.73
C ASP A 121 2.67 6.16 27.46
N LEU A 122 3.48 6.41 26.44
CA LEU A 122 3.34 5.76 25.14
C LEU A 122 3.64 4.25 25.20
N GLY A 123 4.44 3.80 26.19
CA GLY A 123 4.83 2.40 26.32
C GLY A 123 3.67 1.48 26.72
N GLU A 124 2.64 2.01 27.39
CA GLU A 124 1.47 1.25 27.83
C GLU A 124 0.39 1.09 26.74
N LEU A 125 0.50 1.84 25.65
CA LEU A 125 -0.56 1.95 24.63
C LEU A 125 -0.42 0.85 23.58
N LYS A 126 -1.49 0.10 23.37
CA LYS A 126 -1.54 -0.98 22.37
C LYS A 126 -1.41 -0.41 20.96
N MET A 127 -2.01 0.75 20.68
CA MET A 127 -1.97 1.40 19.37
C MET A 127 -0.59 1.89 18.97
N GLN A 128 0.39 2.01 19.87
CA GLN A 128 1.76 2.35 19.47
C GLN A 128 2.44 1.18 18.74
N ASN A 129 1.95 -0.04 18.93
CA ASN A 129 2.46 -1.25 18.29
C ASN A 129 1.55 -1.78 17.17
N TYR A 130 0.59 -0.98 16.70
CA TYR A 130 -0.41 -1.37 15.69
C TYR A 130 0.23 -1.99 14.43
N TYR A 131 1.38 -1.47 14.00
CA TYR A 131 2.08 -1.90 12.79
C TYR A 131 2.45 -3.38 12.83
N THR A 132 2.68 -3.95 14.02
CA THR A 132 3.03 -5.36 14.19
C THR A 132 1.94 -6.31 13.70
N TRP A 133 0.67 -5.89 13.77
CA TRP A 133 -0.49 -6.66 13.31
C TRP A 133 -0.51 -6.81 11.78
N PHE A 134 0.10 -5.86 11.06
CA PHE A 134 0.08 -5.78 9.60
C PHE A 134 1.29 -6.43 8.92
N ARG A 135 2.24 -7.04 9.65
CA ARG A 135 3.47 -7.60 9.04
C ARG A 135 3.18 -8.58 7.89
N LYS A 136 2.16 -9.43 8.04
CA LYS A 136 1.72 -10.35 6.98
C LYS A 136 1.06 -9.61 5.81
N GLY A 137 0.24 -8.61 6.13
CA GLY A 137 -0.39 -7.75 5.13
C GLY A 137 0.62 -7.02 4.25
N VAL A 138 1.73 -6.51 4.83
CA VAL A 138 2.79 -5.81 4.08
C VAL A 138 3.42 -6.71 3.02
N ALA A 139 3.76 -7.95 3.36
CA ALA A 139 4.33 -8.88 2.38
C ALA A 139 3.37 -9.09 1.19
N HIS A 140 2.08 -9.26 1.48
CA HIS A 140 1.06 -9.41 0.44
C HIS A 140 0.89 -8.15 -0.42
N TRP A 141 0.94 -6.96 0.17
CA TRP A 141 0.89 -5.70 -0.57
C TRP A 141 2.09 -5.55 -1.52
N LEU A 142 3.29 -5.97 -1.10
CA LEU A 142 4.48 -5.97 -1.95
C LEU A 142 4.33 -6.94 -3.12
N GLU A 143 3.78 -8.14 -2.89
CA GLU A 143 3.48 -9.10 -3.97
C GLU A 143 2.49 -8.53 -5.00
N ILE A 144 1.38 -7.92 -4.53
CA ILE A 144 0.40 -7.25 -5.40
C ILE A 144 1.07 -6.11 -6.19
N ALA A 145 1.92 -5.31 -5.52
CA ALA A 145 2.59 -4.17 -6.12
C ALA A 145 3.55 -4.61 -7.24
N LEU A 146 4.39 -5.63 -7.00
CA LEU A 146 5.27 -6.21 -8.02
C LEU A 146 4.45 -6.74 -9.20
N PHE A 147 3.39 -7.49 -8.91
CA PHE A 147 2.55 -8.05 -9.96
C PHE A 147 1.97 -6.97 -10.88
N LYS A 148 1.34 -5.94 -10.29
CA LYS A 148 0.80 -4.81 -11.04
C LYS A 148 1.88 -4.03 -11.78
N ALA A 149 3.08 -3.93 -11.22
CA ALA A 149 4.23 -3.30 -11.87
C ALA A 149 4.60 -4.04 -13.15
N LEU A 150 4.78 -5.37 -13.09
CA LEU A 150 5.13 -6.18 -14.26
C LEU A 150 4.06 -6.08 -15.37
N GLN A 151 2.78 -6.16 -15.03
CA GLN A 151 1.71 -5.99 -16.01
C GLN A 151 1.71 -4.61 -16.68
N ARG A 152 1.96 -3.55 -15.89
CA ARG A 152 2.03 -2.18 -16.42
C ARG A 152 3.24 -2.00 -17.32
N ILE A 153 4.39 -2.56 -16.95
CA ILE A 153 5.60 -2.56 -17.78
C ILE A 153 5.33 -3.27 -19.11
N GLU A 154 4.75 -4.47 -19.07
CA GLU A 154 4.43 -5.22 -20.29
C GLU A 154 3.51 -4.43 -21.23
N LYS A 155 2.45 -3.83 -20.69
CA LYS A 155 1.53 -2.99 -21.47
C LYS A 155 2.21 -1.74 -22.02
N ALA A 156 3.02 -1.05 -21.20
CA ALA A 156 3.74 0.15 -21.61
C ALA A 156 4.70 -0.15 -22.76
N VAL A 157 5.47 -1.25 -22.66
CA VAL A 157 6.34 -1.69 -23.76
C VAL A 157 5.51 -2.08 -24.98
N ALA A 158 4.40 -2.82 -24.82
CA ALA A 158 3.57 -3.24 -25.95
C ALA A 158 3.05 -2.07 -26.80
N ILE A 159 2.64 -0.97 -26.18
CA ILE A 159 2.09 0.21 -26.87
C ILE A 159 3.13 1.27 -27.27
N ASP A 160 4.38 1.13 -26.83
CA ASP A 160 5.44 2.11 -27.11
C ASP A 160 5.72 2.26 -28.62
N ALA A 161 5.80 3.49 -29.14
CA ALA A 161 6.18 3.74 -30.53
C ALA A 161 7.71 3.66 -30.76
N LEU A 162 8.51 3.56 -29.68
CA LEU A 162 9.98 3.66 -29.69
C LEU A 162 10.50 5.01 -30.23
N GLU A 163 9.67 6.05 -30.13
CA GLU A 163 10.04 7.41 -30.46
C GLU A 163 10.45 8.16 -29.18
N PRO A 164 11.40 9.11 -29.27
CA PRO A 164 11.73 9.99 -28.16
C PRO A 164 10.49 10.75 -27.66
N VAL A 165 10.35 10.87 -26.35
CA VAL A 165 9.23 11.61 -25.72
C VAL A 165 9.20 13.09 -26.15
N ASP A 166 10.37 13.69 -26.34
CA ASP A 166 10.51 15.04 -26.88
C ASP A 166 11.84 15.18 -27.65
N SER A 167 12.07 16.34 -28.28
CA SER A 167 13.27 16.63 -29.08
C SER A 167 14.57 16.71 -28.29
N ASN A 168 14.50 16.81 -26.96
CA ASN A 168 15.64 17.00 -26.07
C ASN A 168 16.09 15.70 -25.39
N VAL A 169 15.28 14.64 -25.44
CA VAL A 169 15.54 13.35 -24.79
C VAL A 169 15.70 12.23 -25.80
N ARG A 170 16.24 11.10 -25.35
CA ARG A 170 16.46 9.90 -26.19
C ARG A 170 15.73 8.66 -25.69
N TYR A 171 14.93 8.79 -24.64
CA TYR A 171 14.13 7.71 -24.10
C TYR A 171 12.69 7.82 -24.61
N SER A 172 12.05 6.66 -24.76
CA SER A 172 10.66 6.54 -25.20
C SER A 172 9.68 6.55 -24.02
N SER A 173 8.37 6.54 -24.31
CA SER A 173 7.33 6.66 -23.29
C SER A 173 7.35 5.51 -22.28
N SER A 174 7.65 4.28 -22.70
CA SER A 174 7.66 3.12 -21.79
C SER A 174 8.75 3.19 -20.71
N ALA A 175 9.86 3.88 -20.99
CA ALA A 175 10.90 4.14 -20.00
C ALA A 175 10.39 5.09 -18.89
N VAL A 176 9.63 6.14 -19.29
CA VAL A 176 9.00 7.09 -18.35
C VAL A 176 7.93 6.40 -17.52
N ASP A 177 7.10 5.56 -18.15
CA ASP A 177 6.06 4.79 -17.45
C ASP A 177 6.65 3.82 -16.45
N THR A 178 7.71 3.10 -16.83
CA THR A 178 8.43 2.17 -15.95
C THR A 178 9.05 2.91 -14.75
N LEU A 179 9.69 4.06 -14.98
CA LEU A 179 10.23 4.88 -13.90
C LEU A 179 9.12 5.42 -12.97
N THR A 180 7.96 5.78 -13.52
CA THR A 180 6.80 6.23 -12.73
C THR A 180 6.33 5.14 -11.78
N ILE A 181 6.35 3.87 -12.19
CA ILE A 181 6.04 2.74 -11.31
C ILE A 181 7.00 2.67 -10.13
N TYR A 182 8.31 2.87 -10.34
CA TYR A 182 9.29 2.88 -9.25
C TYR A 182 9.05 4.02 -8.26
N TYR A 183 8.68 5.21 -8.75
CA TYR A 183 8.27 6.31 -7.88
C TYR A 183 7.01 6.00 -7.07
N GLN A 184 6.04 5.28 -7.64
CA GLN A 184 4.85 4.85 -6.92
C GLN A 184 5.20 3.85 -5.80
N VAL A 185 6.08 2.89 -6.05
CA VAL A 185 6.56 1.94 -5.02
C VAL A 185 7.28 2.70 -3.89
N ARG A 186 8.16 3.66 -4.23
CA ARG A 186 8.80 4.52 -3.24
C ARG A 186 7.80 5.31 -2.41
N THR A 187 6.78 5.88 -3.07
CA THR A 187 5.75 6.67 -2.41
C THR A 187 4.92 5.79 -1.47
N PHE A 188 4.54 4.60 -1.91
CA PHE A 188 3.86 3.60 -1.10
C PHE A 188 4.67 3.25 0.16
N TRP A 189 5.96 2.93 0.00
CA TRP A 189 6.84 2.65 1.14
C TRP A 189 6.94 3.84 2.11
N SER A 190 7.03 5.06 1.56
CA SER A 190 7.08 6.28 2.37
C SER A 190 5.79 6.51 3.17
N GLN A 191 4.63 6.17 2.59
CA GLN A 191 3.32 6.28 3.25
C GLN A 191 3.14 5.24 4.35
N LEU A 192 3.73 4.05 4.22
CA LEU A 192 3.76 3.09 5.31
C LEU A 192 4.44 3.71 6.54
N ALA A 193 5.49 4.51 6.34
CA ALA A 193 6.28 5.12 7.42
C ALA A 193 6.52 4.12 8.56
N TRP A 194 7.01 2.94 8.17
CA TRP A 194 7.07 1.77 9.02
C TRP A 194 7.86 2.08 10.31
N PRO A 195 7.26 1.96 11.50
CA PRO A 195 7.88 2.46 12.74
C PRO A 195 9.14 1.70 13.19
N ASP A 196 9.26 0.43 12.80
CA ASP A 196 10.35 -0.45 13.21
C ASP A 196 11.46 -0.51 12.16
N VAL A 197 12.53 0.26 12.38
CA VAL A 197 13.67 0.38 11.46
C VAL A 197 14.34 -0.98 11.21
N GLU A 198 14.55 -1.78 12.26
CA GLU A 198 15.22 -3.09 12.10
C GLU A 198 14.34 -4.07 11.33
N GLY A 199 13.06 -4.16 11.71
CA GLY A 199 12.10 -4.99 10.99
C GLY A 199 11.76 -4.50 9.59
N SER A 200 12.19 -3.30 9.20
CA SER A 200 11.99 -2.76 7.85
C SER A 200 12.98 -3.31 6.82
N TYR A 201 14.16 -3.78 7.25
CA TYR A 201 15.22 -4.20 6.33
C TYR A 201 14.80 -5.36 5.42
N SER A 202 14.01 -6.30 5.94
CA SER A 202 13.48 -7.42 5.15
C SER A 202 12.52 -6.94 4.05
N PHE A 203 11.64 -5.99 4.35
CA PHE A 203 10.73 -5.39 3.36
C PHE A 203 11.47 -4.56 2.33
N ILE A 204 12.46 -3.77 2.74
CA ILE A 204 13.30 -2.98 1.83
C ILE A 204 14.08 -3.90 0.88
N ALA A 205 14.62 -5.01 1.37
CA ALA A 205 15.32 -5.98 0.53
C ALA A 205 14.39 -6.56 -0.56
N ILE A 206 13.14 -6.90 -0.19
CA ILE A 206 12.12 -7.36 -1.15
C ILE A 206 11.83 -6.26 -2.18
N ILE A 207 11.60 -5.02 -1.75
CA ILE A 207 11.33 -3.89 -2.65
C ILE A 207 12.47 -3.69 -3.66
N ILE A 208 13.73 -3.73 -3.20
CA ILE A 208 14.90 -3.56 -4.07
C ILE A 208 14.99 -4.73 -5.06
N GLN A 209 14.79 -5.96 -4.59
CA GLN A 209 14.76 -7.14 -5.45
C GLN A 209 13.67 -7.04 -6.53
N ASP A 210 12.49 -6.54 -6.16
CA ASP A 210 11.35 -6.34 -7.05
C ASP A 210 11.62 -5.26 -8.10
N ILE A 211 12.27 -4.15 -7.73
CA ILE A 211 12.70 -3.10 -8.68
C ILE A 211 13.74 -3.66 -9.67
N CYS A 212 14.71 -4.42 -9.20
CA CYS A 212 15.69 -5.09 -10.07
C CYS A 212 15.00 -6.06 -11.03
N ARG A 213 14.06 -6.87 -10.54
CA ARG A 213 13.27 -7.81 -11.35
C ARG A 213 12.45 -7.08 -12.42
N CYS A 214 11.78 -5.99 -12.07
CA CYS A 214 11.07 -5.14 -13.02
C CYS A 214 12.00 -4.56 -14.09
N SER A 215 13.22 -4.17 -13.70
CA SER A 215 14.21 -3.58 -14.62
C SER A 215 14.70 -4.59 -15.64
N VAL A 216 15.00 -5.82 -15.21
CA VAL A 216 15.34 -6.93 -16.12
C VAL A 216 14.17 -7.27 -17.02
N PHE A 217 12.97 -7.39 -16.46
CA PHE A 217 11.76 -7.69 -17.24
C PHE A 217 11.45 -6.62 -18.30
N TYR A 218 11.66 -5.35 -17.98
CA TYR A 218 11.55 -4.25 -18.94
C TYR A 218 12.54 -4.42 -20.09
N ALA A 219 13.81 -4.70 -19.79
CA ALA A 219 14.85 -4.92 -20.79
C ALA A 219 14.50 -6.11 -21.71
N ASP A 220 14.11 -7.25 -21.15
CA ASP A 220 13.71 -8.45 -21.91
C ASP A 220 12.50 -8.18 -22.83
N LYS A 221 11.52 -7.40 -22.37
CA LYS A 221 10.35 -7.04 -23.18
C LYS A 221 10.71 -6.06 -24.29
N MET A 222 11.60 -5.12 -23.99
CA MET A 222 12.07 -4.14 -24.97
C MET A 222 12.91 -4.80 -26.07
N GLU A 223 13.82 -5.69 -25.71
CA GLU A 223 14.62 -6.48 -26.66
C GLU A 223 13.71 -7.22 -27.65
N LYS A 224 12.73 -7.99 -27.15
CA LYS A 224 11.77 -8.72 -28.00
C LYS A 224 10.95 -7.80 -28.91
N LYS A 225 10.62 -6.61 -28.43
CA LYS A 225 9.88 -5.62 -29.23
C LYS A 225 10.73 -5.11 -30.39
N VAL A 226 11.99 -4.79 -30.14
CA VAL A 226 12.93 -4.34 -31.17
C VAL A 226 13.22 -5.46 -32.18
N GLU A 227 13.45 -6.69 -31.73
CA GLU A 227 13.63 -7.85 -32.61
C GLU A 227 12.40 -8.10 -33.50
N GLY A 228 11.19 -7.96 -32.93
CA GLY A 228 9.93 -8.13 -33.66
C GLY A 228 9.63 -7.04 -34.70
N MET A 229 10.40 -5.95 -34.72
CA MET A 229 10.24 -4.86 -35.69
C MET A 229 10.95 -5.10 -37.03
N GLY A 230 11.82 -6.11 -37.15
CA GLY A 230 12.32 -6.67 -38.43
C GLY A 230 12.99 -5.68 -39.41
N GLU A 231 14.30 -5.83 -39.59
CA GLU A 231 15.22 -5.01 -40.39
C GLU A 231 15.24 -3.52 -39.99
N THR A 232 15.87 -3.25 -38.84
CA THR A 232 16.56 -1.98 -38.68
C THR A 232 17.60 -1.87 -39.79
N GLU A 233 17.35 -1.02 -40.79
CA GLU A 233 18.41 -0.53 -41.68
C GLU A 233 19.57 -0.10 -40.80
N ASP A 234 20.66 -0.88 -40.82
CA ASP A 234 21.88 -0.54 -40.13
C ASP A 234 22.32 0.82 -40.67
N ALA A 235 22.17 1.88 -39.87
CA ALA A 235 22.65 3.22 -40.19
C ALA A 235 24.17 3.28 -40.44
N TYR A 236 24.88 2.15 -40.29
CA TYR A 236 26.27 1.94 -40.65
C TYR A 236 26.51 1.66 -42.14
N GLU A 237 25.51 1.27 -42.93
CA GLU A 237 25.70 1.00 -44.38
C GLU A 237 25.70 2.27 -45.25
N LYS A 238 25.31 3.45 -44.72
CA LYS A 238 25.30 4.72 -45.47
C LYS A 238 26.62 5.49 -45.47
N LYS A 239 27.77 4.84 -45.25
CA LYS A 239 29.07 5.48 -45.46
C LYS A 239 29.88 4.74 -46.52
N PHE A 240 30.33 5.54 -47.50
CA PHE A 240 31.29 5.26 -48.58
C PHE A 240 30.71 4.94 -49.96
N GLU A 241 30.02 5.92 -50.56
CA GLU A 241 30.17 6.12 -52.00
C GLU A 241 31.41 7.00 -52.23
N VAL A 242 32.48 6.39 -52.72
CA VAL A 242 33.65 7.11 -53.24
C VAL A 242 33.29 7.55 -54.66
N THR A 243 33.10 8.84 -54.87
CA THR A 243 32.96 9.42 -56.21
C THR A 243 34.32 9.37 -56.89
N ASN A 244 34.44 8.57 -57.96
CA ASN A 244 35.55 8.60 -58.92
C ASN A 244 35.41 9.80 -59.87
#